data_AF-A0A0G0BE29-F1
#
_entry.id   AF-A0A0G0BE29-F1
#
_cell.length_a   1.000
_cell.length_b   1.000
_cell.length_c   1.000
_cell.angle_alpha   90.00
_cell.angle_beta   90.00
_cell.angle_gamma   90.00
#
_symmetry.space_group_name_H-M   'P 1'
#
loop_
_entity.id
_entity.type
_entity.pdbx_description
1 polymer ?
#
loop_
_entity_poly.entity_id
_entity_poly.type
_entity_poly.pdbx_seq_one_letter_code
_entity_poly.pdbx_strand_id
1 'polypeptide(L)'
;MDGTLPNQDVHPGVTGILRISLNMSKKIITRIRNIKDYQKNYVTQVKNAVETVPVIEKNIEWTEWAEKSVIESENKNNSIFNTPEFENSLSLIEDSIKNVLPNLSIDPLTVGGTIGAANATLSEVVFDRINRGAFGSSNSATWVNSLNSDYYSLQKKQNIVDDITNMLKSIRLKNEFLKAIDKYLKVNSEISSCEEVAIIMRNVMEGLQGSLFELVRKNSKVIQSKKNMQWEYISNSLSIGGQGSSQSLLLLEKKLVFDDIHNKLSDIAKNSVPDPKSLLQTYYSKWLDFFYTTLNLINPKYLK
;
A
#
# COMPACT_ATOMS: atom_id res chain seq x y z
N MET A 1 17.39 18.56 84.38
CA MET A 1 18.62 18.96 83.67
C MET A 1 18.44 18.54 82.23
N ASP A 2 17.92 19.45 81.42
CA ASP A 2 17.66 19.26 79.99
C ASP A 2 18.99 19.33 79.22
N GLY A 3 19.36 18.22 78.59
CA GLY A 3 20.49 18.15 77.66
C GLY A 3 20.05 18.53 76.26
N THR A 4 20.10 19.82 75.93
CA THR A 4 20.00 20.29 74.54
C THR A 4 21.38 20.23 73.89
N LEU A 5 21.51 19.39 72.87
CA LEU A 5 22.69 19.33 71.99
C LEU A 5 22.83 20.64 71.21
N PRO A 6 24.07 21.12 70.95
CA PRO A 6 24.28 22.35 70.21
C PRO A 6 23.93 22.14 68.73
N ASN A 7 23.09 23.04 68.22
CA ASN A 7 22.86 23.25 66.79
C ASN A 7 24.20 23.50 66.10
N GLN A 8 24.67 22.54 65.30
CA GLN A 8 25.74 22.79 64.34
C GLN A 8 25.18 23.63 63.20
N ASP A 9 25.54 24.91 63.19
CA ASP A 9 25.32 25.81 62.06
C ASP A 9 26.01 25.26 60.81
N VAL A 10 25.22 24.68 59.91
CA VAL A 10 25.68 24.28 58.58
C VAL A 10 25.90 25.56 57.77
N HIS A 11 27.17 25.91 57.54
CA HIS A 11 27.57 27.08 56.77
C HIS A 11 26.80 27.19 55.42
N PRO A 12 26.12 28.32 55.14
CA PRO A 12 25.34 28.51 53.91
C PRO A 12 26.16 28.50 52.60
N GLY A 13 27.50 28.55 52.67
CA GLY A 13 28.38 28.45 51.51
C GLY A 13 28.57 27.03 50.97
N VAL A 14 28.46 26.00 51.81
CA VAL A 14 28.71 24.60 51.42
C VAL A 14 27.51 24.02 50.66
N THR A 15 26.29 24.42 51.03
CA THR A 15 25.04 24.05 50.35
C THR A 15 24.90 24.70 48.96
N GLY A 16 25.45 25.90 48.76
CA GLY A 16 25.48 26.57 47.44
C GLY A 16 26.39 25.89 46.43
N ILE A 17 27.61 25.52 46.82
CA ILE A 17 28.59 24.84 45.95
C ILE A 17 28.11 23.43 45.57
N LEU A 18 27.54 22.68 46.53
CA LEU A 18 26.94 21.36 46.26
C LEU A 18 25.76 21.45 45.30
N ARG A 19 24.87 22.46 45.42
CA ARG A 19 23.76 22.69 44.48
C ARG A 19 24.23 23.03 43.07
N ILE A 20 25.27 23.86 42.93
CA ILE A 20 25.84 24.24 41.62
C ILE A 20 26.49 23.02 40.94
N SER A 21 27.27 22.24 41.70
CA SER A 21 27.90 21.01 41.24
C SER A 21 26.88 19.94 40.80
N LEU A 22 25.80 19.76 41.57
CA LEU A 22 24.70 18.85 41.23
C LEU A 22 23.94 19.30 39.97
N ASN A 23 23.72 20.61 39.78
CA ASN A 23 23.08 21.14 38.58
C ASN A 23 23.94 21.02 37.33
N MET A 24 25.26 21.21 37.43
CA MET A 24 26.19 20.94 36.33
C MET A 24 26.20 19.45 35.98
N SER A 25 26.23 18.57 36.98
CA SER A 25 26.23 17.11 36.79
C SER A 25 24.95 16.65 36.08
N LYS A 26 23.78 17.18 36.44
CA LYS A 26 22.52 16.91 35.73
C LYS A 26 22.56 17.36 34.27
N LYS A 27 23.07 18.56 33.97
CA LYS A 27 23.20 19.05 32.58
C LYS A 27 24.14 18.18 31.74
N ILE A 28 25.26 17.76 32.32
CA ILE A 28 26.22 16.86 31.67
C ILE A 28 25.59 15.49 31.40
N ILE A 29 24.91 14.92 32.39
CA ILE A 29 24.18 13.64 32.24
C ILE A 29 23.12 13.73 31.13
N THR A 30 22.33 14.82 31.07
CA THR A 30 21.36 15.03 30.00
C THR A 30 22.02 15.11 28.62
N ARG A 31 23.15 15.84 28.49
CA ARG A 31 23.89 15.89 27.22
C ARG A 31 24.42 14.52 26.79
N ILE A 32 24.99 13.76 27.73
CA ILE A 32 25.47 12.40 27.45
C ILE A 32 24.31 11.48 27.02
N ARG A 33 23.15 11.59 27.67
CA ARG A 33 21.93 10.87 27.27
C ARG A 33 21.50 11.24 25.86
N ASN A 34 21.44 12.54 25.54
CA ASN A 34 21.09 13.00 24.20
C ASN A 34 22.06 12.48 23.13
N ILE A 35 23.36 12.44 23.41
CA ILE A 35 24.37 11.88 22.49
C ILE A 35 24.13 10.37 22.30
N LYS A 36 23.91 9.63 23.39
CA LYS A 36 23.60 8.19 23.33
C LYS A 36 22.32 7.91 22.54
N ASP A 37 21.28 8.71 22.75
CA ASP A 37 20.00 8.56 22.06
C ASP A 37 20.14 8.92 20.58
N TYR A 38 20.93 9.94 20.25
CA TYR A 38 21.28 10.25 18.86
C TYR A 38 22.02 9.09 18.17
N GLN A 39 23.02 8.50 18.83
CA GLN A 39 23.75 7.34 18.30
C GLN A 39 22.82 6.13 18.08
N LYS A 40 21.92 5.85 19.03
CA LYS A 40 20.92 4.78 18.89
C LYS A 40 19.98 5.03 17.72
N ASN A 41 19.48 6.26 17.59
CA ASN A 41 18.59 6.63 16.49
C ASN A 41 19.30 6.46 15.14
N TYR A 42 20.56 6.86 15.02
CA TYR A 42 21.35 6.66 13.80
C TYR A 42 21.50 5.16 13.45
N VAL A 43 21.81 4.31 14.43
CA VAL A 43 21.90 2.85 14.19
C VAL A 43 20.55 2.28 13.74
N THR A 44 19.44 2.71 14.33
CA THR A 44 18.10 2.30 13.88
C THR A 44 17.82 2.75 12.45
N GLN A 45 18.14 3.99 12.10
CA GLN A 45 17.95 4.51 10.74
C GLN A 45 18.72 3.69 9.69
N VAL A 46 19.98 3.34 9.98
CA VAL A 46 20.79 2.50 9.08
C VAL A 46 20.20 1.10 8.94
N LYS A 47 19.73 0.48 10.03
CA LYS A 47 19.08 -0.84 9.95
C LYS A 47 17.80 -0.79 9.11
N ASN A 48 16.96 0.22 9.33
CA ASN A 48 15.74 0.41 8.56
C ASN A 48 16.06 0.57 7.06
N ALA A 49 17.10 1.34 6.73
CA ALA A 49 17.56 1.51 5.35
C ALA A 49 17.94 0.16 4.72
N VAL A 50 18.76 -0.64 5.41
CA VAL A 50 19.20 -1.97 4.93
C VAL A 50 18.02 -2.91 4.69
N GLU A 51 17.02 -2.90 5.58
CA GLU A 51 15.80 -3.72 5.41
C GLU A 51 14.91 -3.26 4.25
N THR A 52 15.00 -1.98 3.87
CA THR A 52 14.18 -1.39 2.81
C THR A 52 14.76 -1.61 1.41
N VAL A 53 16.09 -1.72 1.27
CA VAL A 53 16.77 -1.85 -0.04
C VAL A 53 16.18 -2.95 -0.93
N PRO A 54 16.00 -4.21 -0.47
CA PRO A 54 15.46 -5.26 -1.33
C PRO A 54 14.05 -4.97 -1.83
N VAL A 55 13.25 -4.23 -1.05
CA VAL A 55 11.90 -3.83 -1.46
C VAL A 55 11.97 -2.76 -2.56
N ILE A 56 12.91 -1.82 -2.47
CA ILE A 56 13.10 -0.80 -3.51
C ILE A 56 13.57 -1.47 -4.80
N GLU A 57 14.57 -2.34 -4.74
CA GLU A 57 15.08 -3.09 -5.90
C GLU A 57 13.97 -3.89 -6.59
N LYS A 58 13.14 -4.59 -5.81
CA LYS A 58 11.94 -5.31 -6.30
C LYS A 58 11.00 -4.39 -7.09
N ASN A 59 10.83 -3.16 -6.62
CA ASN A 59 9.87 -2.20 -7.16
C ASN A 59 10.38 -1.43 -8.39
N ILE A 60 11.70 -1.33 -8.57
CA ILE A 60 12.30 -0.75 -9.78
C ILE A 60 11.86 -1.54 -11.02
N GLU A 61 11.77 -2.87 -10.94
CA GLU A 61 11.32 -3.70 -12.07
C GLU A 61 9.89 -3.35 -12.56
N TRP A 62 9.00 -2.93 -11.65
CA TRP A 62 7.66 -2.45 -12.01
C TRP A 62 7.71 -1.13 -12.77
N THR A 63 8.59 -0.22 -12.32
CA THR A 63 8.81 1.07 -12.98
C THR A 63 9.43 0.88 -14.36
N GLU A 64 10.42 -0.01 -14.49
CA GLU A 64 11.06 -0.33 -15.78
C GLU A 64 10.07 -0.92 -16.78
N TRP A 65 9.19 -1.83 -16.34
CA TRP A 65 8.12 -2.35 -17.20
C TRP A 65 7.14 -1.25 -17.63
N ALA A 66 6.74 -0.37 -16.71
CA ALA A 66 5.83 0.73 -16.98
C ALA A 66 6.44 1.73 -17.99
N GLU A 67 7.70 2.11 -17.79
CA GLU A 67 8.46 2.98 -18.70
C GLU A 67 8.57 2.37 -20.09
N LYS A 68 9.03 1.10 -20.19
CA LYS A 68 9.10 0.35 -21.45
C LYS A 68 7.75 0.36 -22.17
N SER A 69 6.67 0.13 -21.44
CA SER A 69 5.33 0.07 -22.00
C SER A 69 4.84 1.40 -22.57
N VAL A 70 5.13 2.52 -21.90
CA VAL A 70 4.82 3.87 -22.39
C VAL A 70 5.62 4.16 -23.66
N ILE A 71 6.94 3.93 -23.63
CA ILE A 71 7.84 4.14 -24.79
C ILE A 71 7.39 3.30 -25.99
N GLU A 72 7.07 2.03 -25.80
CA GLU A 72 6.60 1.16 -26.88
C GLU A 72 5.29 1.67 -27.48
N SER A 73 4.37 2.16 -26.66
CA SER A 73 3.10 2.72 -27.13
C SER A 73 3.27 4.01 -27.93
N GLU A 74 4.15 4.91 -27.48
CA GLU A 74 4.49 6.14 -28.19
C GLU A 74 5.14 5.83 -29.55
N ASN A 75 6.03 4.83 -29.61
CA ASN A 75 6.63 4.35 -30.86
C ASN A 75 5.58 3.77 -31.84
N LYS A 76 4.40 3.40 -31.35
CA LYS A 76 3.24 3.00 -32.18
C LYS A 76 2.31 4.17 -32.49
N ASN A 77 2.71 5.42 -32.20
CA ASN A 77 1.93 6.64 -32.32
C ASN A 77 0.58 6.58 -31.58
N ASN A 78 0.53 5.89 -30.44
CA ASN A 78 -0.69 5.77 -29.65
C ASN A 78 -0.68 6.79 -28.49
N SER A 79 -1.53 7.81 -28.55
CA SER A 79 -1.57 8.90 -27.56
C SER A 79 -2.38 8.57 -26.31
N ILE A 80 -2.41 7.30 -25.90
CA ILE A 80 -3.29 6.80 -24.82
C ILE A 80 -2.92 7.30 -23.42
N PHE A 81 -1.67 7.75 -23.27
CA PHE A 81 -1.11 8.26 -22.01
C PHE A 81 -1.25 9.77 -21.84
N ASN A 82 -1.48 10.53 -22.92
CA ASN A 82 -1.53 11.99 -22.91
C ASN A 82 -2.89 12.52 -22.43
N THR A 83 -3.23 12.24 -21.16
CA THR A 83 -4.49 12.68 -20.54
C THR A 83 -4.25 13.28 -19.15
N PRO A 84 -4.97 14.34 -18.75
CA PRO A 84 -4.82 14.93 -17.42
C PRO A 84 -5.01 13.94 -16.27
N GLU A 85 -5.87 12.93 -16.43
CA GLU A 85 -6.10 11.92 -15.42
C GLU A 85 -4.86 11.04 -15.19
N PHE A 86 -4.14 10.70 -16.27
CA PHE A 86 -2.91 9.90 -16.18
C PHE A 86 -1.80 10.69 -15.48
N GLU A 87 -1.59 11.94 -15.88
CA GLU A 87 -0.64 12.87 -15.26
C GLU A 87 -0.91 13.08 -13.76
N ASN A 88 -2.18 13.27 -13.38
CA ASN A 88 -2.56 13.40 -11.98
C ASN A 88 -2.22 12.14 -11.16
N SER A 89 -2.51 10.94 -11.70
CA SER A 89 -2.12 9.69 -11.03
C SER A 89 -0.60 9.56 -10.90
N LEU A 90 0.17 9.91 -11.93
CA LEU A 90 1.63 9.90 -11.87
C LEU A 90 2.16 10.86 -10.79
N SER A 91 1.61 12.08 -10.71
CA SER A 91 1.99 13.05 -9.66
C SER A 91 1.73 12.49 -8.26
N LEU A 92 0.59 11.85 -8.02
CA LEU A 92 0.27 11.26 -6.71
C LEU A 92 1.19 10.08 -6.35
N ILE A 93 1.55 9.27 -7.34
CA ILE A 93 2.51 8.16 -7.21
C ILE A 93 3.89 8.72 -6.86
N GLU A 94 4.36 9.70 -7.63
CA GLU A 94 5.66 10.34 -7.44
C GLU A 94 5.76 10.99 -6.06
N ASP A 95 4.74 11.76 -5.65
CA ASP A 95 4.66 12.38 -4.33
C ASP A 95 4.70 11.33 -3.22
N SER A 96 3.97 10.23 -3.38
CA SER A 96 3.94 9.14 -2.39
C SER A 96 5.31 8.49 -2.20
N ILE A 97 6.06 8.30 -3.28
CA ILE A 97 7.42 7.72 -3.24
C ILE A 97 8.42 8.74 -2.64
N LYS A 98 8.40 9.99 -3.11
CA LYS A 98 9.27 11.06 -2.61
C LYS A 98 9.06 11.39 -1.14
N ASN A 99 7.85 11.20 -0.62
CA ASN A 99 7.55 11.39 0.79
C ASN A 99 8.21 10.34 1.71
N VAL A 100 8.59 9.16 1.18
CA VAL A 100 9.16 8.07 1.99
C VAL A 100 10.64 7.78 1.73
N LEU A 101 11.13 7.98 0.50
CA LEU A 101 12.49 7.55 0.11
C LEU A 101 13.69 8.42 0.57
N PRO A 102 13.59 9.69 1.00
CA PRO A 102 14.72 10.39 1.60
C PRO A 102 14.82 10.15 3.12
N ASN A 103 13.81 9.55 3.75
CA ASN A 103 13.66 9.52 5.19
C ASN A 103 13.96 8.15 5.82
N LEU A 104 15.22 7.95 6.19
CA LEU A 104 15.71 6.72 6.84
C LEU A 104 15.11 6.48 8.24
N SER A 105 14.39 7.46 8.80
CA SER A 105 13.72 7.30 10.10
C SER A 105 12.35 6.64 10.01
N ILE A 106 11.80 6.46 8.81
CA ILE A 106 10.53 5.77 8.62
C ILE A 106 10.73 4.26 8.82
N ASP A 107 9.72 3.62 9.39
CA ASP A 107 9.68 2.17 9.58
C ASP A 107 9.69 1.43 8.22
N PRO A 108 10.49 0.36 8.04
CA PRO A 108 10.64 -0.33 6.77
C PRO A 108 9.33 -0.89 6.20
N LEU A 109 8.39 -1.33 7.05
CA LEU A 109 7.09 -1.82 6.58
C LEU A 109 6.26 -0.68 5.98
N THR A 110 6.39 0.52 6.54
CA THR A 110 5.72 1.71 6.03
C THR A 110 6.30 2.16 4.69
N VAL A 111 7.64 2.15 4.55
CA VAL A 111 8.31 2.46 3.29
C VAL A 111 7.96 1.41 2.23
N GLY A 112 8.12 0.12 2.57
CA GLY A 112 7.82 -0.98 1.66
C GLY A 112 6.36 -1.03 1.22
N GLY A 113 5.41 -0.81 2.14
CA GLY A 113 3.99 -0.73 1.81
C GLY A 113 3.67 0.47 0.90
N THR A 114 4.21 1.65 1.21
CA THR A 114 3.98 2.84 0.37
C THR A 114 4.54 2.66 -1.03
N ILE A 115 5.78 2.18 -1.17
CA ILE A 115 6.44 1.98 -2.47
C ILE A 115 5.75 0.86 -3.24
N GLY A 116 5.42 -0.25 -2.58
CA GLY A 116 4.70 -1.38 -3.20
C GLY A 116 3.33 -0.95 -3.74
N ALA A 117 2.57 -0.19 -2.96
CA ALA A 117 1.27 0.34 -3.41
C ALA A 117 1.39 1.36 -4.55
N ALA A 118 2.39 2.24 -4.48
CA ALA A 118 2.64 3.24 -5.51
C ALA A 118 2.99 2.58 -6.85
N ASN A 119 3.88 1.58 -6.84
CA ASN A 119 4.27 0.85 -8.05
C ASN A 119 3.17 -0.05 -8.59
N ALA A 120 2.41 -0.74 -7.74
CA ALA A 120 1.25 -1.49 -8.19
C ALA A 120 0.17 -0.58 -8.79
N THR A 121 0.04 0.66 -8.30
CA THR A 121 -0.83 1.66 -8.93
C THR A 121 -0.28 2.13 -10.27
N LEU A 122 1.02 2.41 -10.35
CA LEU A 122 1.69 2.77 -11.61
C LEU A 122 1.46 1.69 -12.67
N SER A 123 1.76 0.43 -12.32
CA SER A 123 1.67 -0.66 -13.25
C SER A 123 0.23 -0.97 -13.66
N GLU A 124 -0.73 -0.90 -12.73
CA GLU A 124 -2.15 -1.05 -13.01
C GLU A 124 -2.68 0.03 -13.97
N VAL A 125 -2.36 1.30 -13.72
CA VAL A 125 -2.80 2.42 -14.59
C VAL A 125 -2.20 2.28 -15.98
N VAL A 126 -0.91 1.93 -16.09
CA VAL A 126 -0.26 1.70 -17.39
C VAL A 126 -0.88 0.51 -18.12
N PHE A 127 -1.08 -0.61 -17.41
CA PHE A 127 -1.73 -1.81 -17.94
C PHE A 127 -3.14 -1.53 -18.47
N ASP A 128 -3.96 -0.80 -17.70
CA ASP A 128 -5.31 -0.41 -18.11
C ASP A 128 -5.30 0.43 -19.39
N ARG A 129 -4.39 1.41 -19.48
CA ARG A 129 -4.27 2.28 -20.67
C ARG A 129 -3.86 1.50 -21.92
N ILE A 130 -2.89 0.60 -21.82
CA ILE A 130 -2.48 -0.27 -22.94
C ILE A 130 -3.67 -1.08 -23.45
N ASN A 131 -4.42 -1.69 -22.54
CA ASN A 131 -5.58 -2.51 -22.90
C ASN A 131 -6.72 -1.69 -23.50
N ARG A 132 -6.93 -0.43 -23.07
CA ARG A 132 -7.89 0.49 -23.71
C ARG A 132 -7.41 0.97 -25.09
N GLY A 133 -6.12 1.20 -25.25
CA GLY A 133 -5.49 1.62 -26.50
C GLY A 133 -5.49 0.55 -27.59
N ALA A 134 -5.69 -0.71 -27.22
CA ALA A 134 -5.68 -1.84 -28.13
C ALA A 134 -6.90 -1.91 -29.07
N PHE A 135 -8.01 -1.26 -28.72
CA PHE A 135 -9.29 -1.35 -29.41
C PHE A 135 -9.36 -0.57 -30.75
N GLY A 136 -8.26 0.04 -31.21
CA GLY A 136 -8.24 0.93 -32.38
C GLY A 136 -7.58 0.40 -33.66
N SER A 137 -6.83 -0.71 -33.65
CA SER A 137 -6.14 -1.21 -34.87
C SER A 137 -5.90 -2.73 -34.88
N SER A 138 -5.88 -3.37 -36.05
CA SER A 138 -5.51 -4.79 -36.17
C SER A 138 -4.04 -5.06 -35.85
N ASN A 139 -3.18 -4.02 -35.91
CA ASN A 139 -1.77 -4.08 -35.54
C ASN A 139 -1.52 -3.92 -34.02
N SER A 140 -2.53 -3.60 -33.22
CA SER A 140 -2.34 -3.41 -31.77
C SER A 140 -2.29 -4.70 -30.96
N ALA A 141 -2.83 -5.82 -31.46
CA ALA A 141 -2.93 -7.06 -30.69
C ALA A 141 -1.55 -7.65 -30.32
N THR A 142 -0.57 -7.67 -31.23
CA THR A 142 0.70 -8.37 -30.98
C THR A 142 1.56 -7.69 -29.90
N TRP A 143 1.72 -6.37 -29.96
CA TRP A 143 2.55 -5.66 -28.98
C TRP A 143 1.85 -5.57 -27.62
N VAL A 144 0.53 -5.35 -27.59
CA VAL A 144 -0.28 -5.38 -26.37
C VAL A 144 -0.18 -6.75 -25.69
N ASN A 145 -0.30 -7.84 -26.45
CA ASN A 145 -0.16 -9.19 -25.90
C ASN A 145 1.24 -9.43 -25.35
N SER A 146 2.29 -8.91 -25.98
CA SER A 146 3.66 -8.98 -25.46
C SER A 146 3.79 -8.26 -24.13
N LEU A 147 3.31 -7.03 -24.04
CA LEU A 147 3.38 -6.23 -22.80
C LEU A 147 2.52 -6.84 -21.68
N ASN A 148 1.34 -7.35 -22.01
CA ASN A 148 0.48 -8.08 -21.08
C ASN A 148 1.18 -9.35 -20.58
N SER A 149 1.86 -10.10 -21.46
CA SER A 149 2.64 -11.29 -21.07
C SER A 149 3.79 -10.94 -20.12
N ASP A 150 4.53 -9.87 -20.40
CA ASP A 150 5.59 -9.37 -19.52
C ASP A 150 5.03 -9.00 -18.14
N TYR A 151 3.91 -8.27 -18.11
CA TYR A 151 3.22 -7.87 -16.90
C TYR A 151 2.73 -9.05 -16.06
N TYR A 152 2.08 -10.05 -16.67
CA TYR A 152 1.65 -11.26 -15.97
C TYR A 152 2.83 -12.05 -15.41
N SER A 153 3.93 -12.11 -16.16
CA SER A 153 5.17 -12.76 -15.72
C SER A 153 5.78 -12.04 -14.53
N LEU A 154 5.74 -10.70 -14.53
CA LEU A 154 6.20 -9.88 -13.42
C LEU A 154 5.32 -10.08 -12.17
N GLN A 155 3.99 -10.05 -12.29
CA GLN A 155 3.09 -10.34 -11.16
C GLN A 155 3.40 -11.70 -10.50
N LYS A 156 3.68 -12.71 -11.34
CA LYS A 156 4.05 -14.05 -10.88
C LYS A 156 5.43 -14.09 -10.22
N LYS A 157 6.45 -13.46 -10.83
CA LYS A 157 7.81 -13.36 -10.30
C LYS A 157 7.82 -12.70 -8.92
N GLN A 158 6.99 -11.67 -8.76
CA GLN A 158 6.91 -10.88 -7.53
C GLN A 158 6.08 -11.52 -6.42
N ASN A 159 5.48 -12.69 -6.70
CA ASN A 159 4.72 -13.49 -5.75
C ASN A 159 3.62 -12.69 -5.02
N ILE A 160 2.92 -11.84 -5.77
CA ILE A 160 1.88 -10.93 -5.24
C ILE A 160 0.80 -11.70 -4.47
N VAL A 161 0.45 -12.91 -4.91
CA VAL A 161 -0.55 -13.76 -4.25
C VAL A 161 -0.15 -14.10 -2.82
N ASP A 162 1.12 -14.43 -2.56
CA ASP A 162 1.59 -14.74 -1.22
C ASP A 162 1.64 -13.49 -0.33
N ASP A 163 2.05 -12.35 -0.89
CA ASP A 163 2.04 -11.07 -0.18
C ASP A 163 0.61 -10.68 0.26
N ILE A 164 -0.36 -10.76 -0.66
CA ILE A 164 -1.79 -10.52 -0.34
C ILE A 164 -2.29 -11.51 0.71
N THR A 165 -1.99 -12.80 0.54
CA THR A 165 -2.40 -13.87 1.45
C THR A 165 -1.88 -13.63 2.87
N ASN A 166 -0.65 -13.11 3.00
CA ASN A 166 -0.07 -12.74 4.27
C ASN A 166 -0.78 -11.55 4.92
N MET A 167 -1.09 -10.51 4.14
CA MET A 167 -1.81 -9.33 4.64
C MET A 167 -3.27 -9.63 5.02
N LEU A 168 -3.95 -10.53 4.29
CA LEU A 168 -5.34 -10.91 4.56
C LEU A 168 -5.55 -11.75 5.83
N LYS A 169 -4.47 -12.24 6.47
CA LYS A 169 -4.55 -13.03 7.72
C LYS A 169 -5.30 -12.27 8.82
N SER A 170 -5.16 -10.95 8.90
CA SER A 170 -5.81 -10.11 9.90
C SER A 170 -7.27 -9.76 9.59
N ILE A 171 -7.71 -9.94 8.34
CA ILE A 171 -9.02 -9.48 7.84
C ILE A 171 -10.01 -10.66 7.63
N ARG A 172 -9.63 -11.90 7.96
CA ARG A 172 -10.47 -13.12 7.81
C ARG A 172 -11.06 -13.32 6.39
N LEU A 173 -10.32 -12.93 5.35
CA LEU A 173 -10.69 -13.15 3.94
C LEU A 173 -9.71 -14.05 3.20
N LYS A 174 -8.69 -14.53 3.89
CA LYS A 174 -7.61 -15.35 3.31
C LYS A 174 -8.17 -16.57 2.57
N ASN A 175 -9.14 -17.28 3.15
CA ASN A 175 -9.63 -18.53 2.59
C ASN A 175 -10.48 -18.29 1.35
N GLU A 176 -11.32 -17.27 1.38
CA GLU A 176 -12.17 -16.83 0.28
C GLU A 176 -11.31 -16.34 -0.89
N PHE A 177 -10.26 -15.57 -0.60
CA PHE A 177 -9.26 -15.14 -1.58
C PHE A 177 -8.58 -16.34 -2.25
N LEU A 178 -8.01 -17.27 -1.47
CA LEU A 178 -7.34 -18.45 -2.01
C LEU A 178 -8.29 -19.36 -2.81
N LYS A 179 -9.56 -19.47 -2.39
CA LYS A 179 -10.59 -20.18 -3.15
C LYS A 179 -10.85 -19.52 -4.50
N ALA A 180 -10.87 -18.19 -4.57
CA ALA A 180 -11.01 -17.46 -5.83
C ALA A 180 -9.84 -17.75 -6.78
N ILE A 181 -8.60 -17.73 -6.27
CA ILE A 181 -7.39 -18.08 -7.03
C ILE A 181 -7.48 -19.52 -7.58
N ASP A 182 -7.79 -20.50 -6.72
CA ASP A 182 -7.88 -21.91 -7.12
C ASP A 182 -8.91 -22.12 -8.22
N LYS A 183 -10.07 -21.46 -8.10
CA LYS A 183 -11.13 -21.50 -9.11
C LYS A 183 -10.72 -20.85 -10.42
N TYR A 184 -10.04 -19.69 -10.37
CA TYR A 184 -9.51 -19.02 -11.55
C TYR A 184 -8.50 -19.90 -12.31
N LEU A 185 -7.55 -20.54 -11.60
CA LEU A 185 -6.55 -21.42 -12.22
C LEU A 185 -7.17 -22.65 -12.91
N LYS A 186 -8.41 -23.01 -12.54
CA LYS A 186 -9.19 -24.13 -13.09
C LYS A 186 -10.08 -23.74 -14.28
N VAL A 187 -10.07 -22.49 -14.72
CA VAL A 187 -10.85 -22.04 -15.88
C VAL A 187 -10.32 -22.62 -17.18
N ASN A 188 -8.99 -22.66 -17.34
CA ASN A 188 -8.36 -23.16 -18.58
C ASN A 188 -8.55 -24.67 -18.77
N SER A 189 -8.73 -25.43 -17.69
CA SER A 189 -9.06 -26.85 -17.72
C SER A 189 -10.56 -27.13 -17.77
N GLU A 190 -11.39 -26.09 -17.88
CA GLU A 190 -12.87 -26.17 -17.94
C GLU A 190 -13.51 -26.82 -16.70
N ILE A 191 -12.74 -26.94 -15.61
CA ILE A 191 -13.21 -27.44 -14.31
C ILE A 191 -14.07 -26.38 -13.60
N SER A 192 -13.88 -25.10 -13.91
CA SER A 192 -14.65 -23.99 -13.34
C SER A 192 -15.07 -23.01 -14.42
N SER A 193 -16.29 -22.49 -14.32
CA SER A 193 -16.84 -21.55 -15.30
C SER A 193 -16.36 -20.13 -15.02
N CYS A 194 -16.27 -19.29 -16.05
CA CYS A 194 -15.87 -17.88 -15.89
C CYS A 194 -16.87 -17.12 -15.00
N GLU A 195 -18.16 -17.46 -15.10
CA GLU A 195 -19.24 -16.87 -14.31
C GLU A 195 -19.06 -17.18 -12.83
N GLU A 196 -18.79 -18.45 -12.48
CA GLU A 196 -18.56 -18.85 -11.08
C GLU A 196 -17.37 -18.09 -10.48
N VAL A 197 -16.27 -18.03 -11.23
CA VAL A 197 -15.05 -17.33 -10.79
C VAL A 197 -15.32 -15.83 -10.59
N ALA A 198 -15.99 -15.19 -11.53
CA ALA A 198 -16.30 -13.78 -11.46
C ALA A 198 -17.20 -13.43 -10.25
N ILE A 199 -18.19 -14.27 -9.96
CA ILE A 199 -19.04 -14.13 -8.76
C ILE A 199 -18.19 -14.23 -7.49
N ILE A 200 -17.32 -15.25 -7.40
CA ILE A 200 -16.48 -15.44 -6.21
C ILE A 200 -15.55 -14.25 -6.02
N MET A 201 -14.81 -13.83 -7.05
CA MET A 201 -13.89 -12.68 -6.98
C MET A 201 -14.58 -11.39 -6.53
N ARG A 202 -15.78 -11.12 -7.06
CA ARG A 202 -16.60 -9.97 -6.65
C ARG A 202 -16.99 -10.03 -5.17
N ASN A 203 -17.43 -11.19 -4.71
CA ASN A 203 -17.79 -11.38 -3.30
C ASN A 203 -16.58 -11.20 -2.37
N VAL A 204 -15.36 -11.59 -2.79
CA VAL A 204 -14.14 -11.32 -2.00
C VAL A 204 -13.86 -9.81 -1.93
N MET A 205 -14.06 -9.05 -3.00
CA MET A 205 -13.90 -7.58 -2.99
C MET A 205 -14.89 -6.90 -2.03
N GLU A 206 -16.17 -7.29 -2.11
CA GLU A 206 -17.20 -6.79 -1.19
C GLU A 206 -16.88 -7.17 0.27
N GLY A 207 -16.38 -8.39 0.47
CA GLY A 207 -15.86 -8.84 1.76
C GLY A 207 -14.73 -7.96 2.27
N LEU A 208 -13.76 -7.60 1.41
CA LEU A 208 -12.65 -6.71 1.77
C LEU A 208 -13.18 -5.36 2.23
N GLN A 209 -14.04 -4.72 1.42
CA GLN A 209 -14.66 -3.45 1.78
C GLN A 209 -15.36 -3.52 3.14
N GLY A 210 -16.19 -4.56 3.35
CA GLY A 210 -16.93 -4.75 4.59
C GLY A 210 -16.00 -4.91 5.80
N SER A 211 -14.94 -5.69 5.67
CA SER A 211 -14.00 -5.89 6.77
C SER A 211 -13.14 -4.66 7.06
N LEU A 212 -12.73 -3.90 6.03
CA LEU A 212 -12.06 -2.61 6.21
C LEU A 212 -12.97 -1.61 6.92
N PHE A 213 -14.25 -1.57 6.55
CA PHE A 213 -15.23 -0.73 7.22
C PHE A 213 -15.40 -1.12 8.70
N GLU A 214 -15.46 -2.41 9.02
CA GLU A 214 -15.51 -2.88 10.40
C GLU A 214 -14.23 -2.53 11.19
N LEU A 215 -13.05 -2.52 10.54
CA LEU A 215 -11.82 -2.00 11.15
C LEU A 215 -11.93 -0.51 11.47
N VAL A 216 -12.45 0.31 10.55
CA VAL A 216 -12.70 1.74 10.82
C VAL A 216 -13.64 1.90 12.02
N ARG A 217 -14.75 1.16 12.03
CA ARG A 217 -15.77 1.25 13.08
C ARG A 217 -15.23 0.91 14.47
N LYS A 218 -14.40 -0.13 14.58
CA LYS A 218 -13.76 -0.53 15.84
C LYS A 218 -12.78 0.53 16.35
N ASN A 219 -12.03 1.17 15.45
CA ASN A 219 -10.95 2.09 15.82
C ASN A 219 -11.40 3.54 16.03
N SER A 220 -12.47 3.98 15.36
CA SER A 220 -12.90 5.39 15.39
C SER A 220 -13.72 5.77 16.62
N LYS A 221 -14.21 4.82 17.44
CA LYS A 221 -15.16 5.06 18.56
C LYS A 221 -16.42 5.88 18.17
N VAL A 222 -16.64 6.16 16.88
CA VAL A 222 -17.81 6.87 16.38
C VAL A 222 -18.83 5.83 15.92
N ILE A 223 -20.02 5.85 16.53
CA ILE A 223 -21.17 5.06 16.09
C ILE A 223 -21.72 5.75 14.83
N GLN A 224 -21.14 5.46 13.67
CA GLN A 224 -21.68 5.96 12.41
C GLN A 224 -22.88 5.11 11.97
N SER A 225 -23.92 5.79 11.48
CA SER A 225 -25.10 5.14 10.90
C SER A 225 -24.73 4.42 9.59
N LYS A 226 -25.54 3.43 9.18
CA LYS A 226 -25.35 2.62 7.94
C LYS A 226 -25.17 3.45 6.65
N LYS A 227 -25.50 4.75 6.63
CA LYS A 227 -25.35 5.65 5.47
C LYS A 227 -23.89 6.01 5.15
N ASN A 228 -22.92 5.67 5.99
CA ASN A 228 -21.51 6.07 5.84
C ASN A 228 -20.54 4.93 5.44
N MET A 229 -21.00 3.87 4.76
CA MET A 229 -20.12 2.85 4.15
C MET A 229 -19.39 3.40 2.91
N GLN A 230 -18.74 4.54 3.04
CA GLN A 230 -18.08 5.23 1.93
C GLN A 230 -16.57 5.00 1.98
N TRP A 231 -15.98 4.74 0.82
CA TRP A 231 -14.54 4.49 0.63
C TRP A 231 -13.69 5.69 1.11
N GLU A 232 -14.28 6.87 1.04
CA GLU A 232 -13.81 8.13 1.61
C GLU A 232 -13.50 8.03 3.11
N TYR A 233 -14.30 7.30 3.89
CA TYR A 233 -14.01 7.10 5.31
C TYR A 233 -12.91 6.07 5.54
N ILE A 234 -12.88 5.00 4.75
CA ILE A 234 -11.84 3.97 4.81
C ILE A 234 -10.47 4.59 4.53
N SER A 235 -10.36 5.34 3.43
CA SER A 235 -9.13 6.00 3.00
C SER A 235 -8.58 6.96 4.04
N ASN A 236 -9.42 7.88 4.53
CA ASN A 236 -9.00 8.88 5.52
C ASN A 236 -8.66 8.28 6.89
N SER A 237 -9.32 7.17 7.28
CA SER A 237 -9.19 6.61 8.64
C SER A 237 -8.12 5.52 8.75
N LEU A 238 -7.90 4.74 7.69
CA LEU A 238 -7.00 3.58 7.71
C LEU A 238 -5.66 3.83 7.05
N SER A 239 -5.50 4.85 6.21
CA SER A 239 -4.26 5.04 5.45
C SER A 239 -3.03 5.28 6.33
N ILE A 240 -1.85 4.89 5.84
CA ILE A 240 -0.56 5.08 6.51
C ILE A 240 -0.34 6.52 7.00
N GLY A 241 -0.63 7.52 6.15
CA GLY A 241 -0.45 8.95 6.46
C GLY A 241 -1.68 9.64 7.05
N GLY A 242 -2.82 8.96 7.14
CA GLY A 242 -4.09 9.54 7.59
C GLY A 242 -4.72 10.51 6.59
N GLN A 243 -5.75 11.22 7.03
CA GLN A 243 -6.56 12.11 6.20
C GLN A 243 -5.72 13.15 5.44
N GLY A 244 -5.95 13.24 4.12
CA GLY A 244 -5.29 14.21 3.24
C GLY A 244 -3.87 13.87 2.82
N SER A 245 -3.30 12.75 3.31
CA SER A 245 -2.02 12.24 2.81
C SER A 245 -2.12 11.71 1.38
N SER A 246 -0.99 11.65 0.66
CA SER A 246 -0.96 11.05 -0.68
C SER A 246 -1.41 9.59 -0.68
N GLN A 247 -1.10 8.84 0.38
CA GLN A 247 -1.57 7.46 0.57
C GLN A 247 -3.09 7.40 0.77
N SER A 248 -3.68 8.38 1.45
CA SER A 248 -5.15 8.48 1.58
C SER A 248 -5.80 8.79 0.24
N LEU A 249 -5.20 9.67 -0.56
CA LEU A 249 -5.72 10.00 -1.90
C LEU A 249 -5.61 8.81 -2.85
N LEU A 250 -4.47 8.11 -2.88
CA LEU A 250 -4.31 6.87 -3.64
C LEU A 250 -5.32 5.80 -3.21
N LEU A 251 -5.55 5.64 -1.90
CA LEU A 251 -6.53 4.67 -1.40
C LEU A 251 -7.96 5.06 -1.79
N LEU A 252 -8.25 6.36 -1.87
CA LEU A 252 -9.53 6.86 -2.36
C LEU A 252 -9.73 6.56 -3.85
N GLU A 253 -8.70 6.73 -4.69
CA GLU A 253 -8.75 6.39 -6.13
C GLU A 253 -9.07 4.92 -6.37
N LYS A 254 -8.68 4.02 -5.46
CA LYS A 254 -9.01 2.59 -5.56
C LYS A 254 -10.51 2.31 -5.49
N LYS A 255 -11.36 3.27 -5.12
CA LYS A 255 -12.82 3.18 -5.29
C LYS A 255 -13.22 3.03 -6.76
N LEU A 256 -12.62 3.82 -7.65
CA LEU A 256 -12.93 3.78 -9.09
C LEU A 256 -12.47 2.44 -9.69
N VAL A 257 -11.31 1.95 -9.24
CA VAL A 257 -10.80 0.63 -9.62
C VAL A 257 -11.70 -0.49 -9.10
N PHE A 258 -12.18 -0.37 -7.86
CA PHE A 258 -13.15 -1.30 -7.28
C PHE A 258 -14.42 -1.35 -8.16
N ASP A 259 -14.99 -0.20 -8.48
CA ASP A 259 -16.22 -0.10 -9.28
C ASP A 259 -16.02 -0.66 -10.70
N ASP A 260 -14.89 -0.38 -11.37
CA ASP A 260 -14.56 -0.93 -12.69
C ASP A 260 -14.49 -2.47 -12.66
N ILE A 261 -13.68 -3.03 -11.75
CA ILE A 261 -13.53 -4.48 -11.61
C ILE A 261 -14.87 -5.12 -11.25
N HIS A 262 -15.60 -4.57 -10.29
CA HIS A 262 -16.88 -5.12 -9.83
C HIS A 262 -17.92 -5.18 -10.95
N ASN A 263 -18.05 -4.09 -11.73
CA ASN A 263 -18.96 -4.05 -12.88
C ASN A 263 -18.58 -5.07 -13.94
N LYS A 264 -17.29 -5.20 -14.25
CA LYS A 264 -16.81 -6.08 -15.32
C LYS A 264 -16.86 -7.55 -14.95
N LEU A 265 -16.56 -7.89 -13.71
CA LEU A 265 -16.85 -9.21 -13.16
C LEU A 265 -18.36 -9.50 -13.15
N SER A 266 -19.20 -8.49 -12.93
CA SER A 266 -20.65 -8.67 -13.03
C SER A 266 -21.14 -8.92 -14.46
N ASP A 267 -20.53 -8.30 -15.47
CA ASP A 267 -20.82 -8.57 -16.88
C ASP A 267 -20.42 -10.00 -17.28
N ILE A 268 -19.24 -10.47 -16.80
CA ILE A 268 -18.81 -11.86 -16.97
C ILE A 268 -19.77 -12.82 -16.26
N ALA A 269 -20.15 -12.53 -15.02
CA ALA A 269 -21.07 -13.35 -14.23
C ALA A 269 -22.47 -13.50 -14.86
N LYS A 270 -22.90 -12.49 -15.61
CA LYS A 270 -24.17 -12.50 -16.37
C LYS A 270 -24.03 -13.13 -17.76
N ASN A 271 -22.84 -13.63 -18.10
CA ASN A 271 -22.50 -14.14 -19.44
C ASN A 271 -22.89 -13.14 -20.55
N SER A 272 -22.65 -11.85 -20.31
CA SER A 272 -23.05 -10.74 -21.20
C SER A 272 -21.89 -10.23 -22.07
N VAL A 273 -20.78 -10.97 -22.13
CA VAL A 273 -19.55 -10.57 -22.82
C VAL A 273 -19.15 -11.60 -23.87
N PRO A 274 -18.66 -11.18 -25.06
CA PRO A 274 -18.31 -12.12 -26.14
C PRO A 274 -17.11 -13.05 -25.83
N ASP A 275 -16.12 -12.57 -25.07
CA ASP A 275 -14.93 -13.35 -24.68
C ASP A 275 -14.70 -13.27 -23.16
N PRO A 276 -15.40 -14.10 -22.37
CA PRO A 276 -15.29 -14.06 -20.93
C PRO A 276 -13.92 -14.53 -20.42
N LYS A 277 -13.20 -15.40 -21.15
CA LYS A 277 -11.90 -15.94 -20.70
C LYS A 277 -10.82 -14.85 -20.76
N SER A 278 -10.69 -14.15 -21.89
CA SER A 278 -9.71 -13.07 -22.03
C SER A 278 -10.01 -11.90 -21.08
N LEU A 279 -11.30 -11.54 -20.96
CA LEU A 279 -11.72 -10.50 -20.05
C LEU A 279 -11.43 -10.88 -18.59
N LEU A 280 -11.72 -12.12 -18.19
CA LEU A 280 -11.43 -12.61 -16.84
C LEU A 280 -9.94 -12.58 -16.53
N GLN A 281 -9.06 -12.92 -17.47
CA GLN A 281 -7.61 -12.83 -17.26
C GLN A 281 -7.17 -11.38 -16.98
N THR A 282 -7.66 -10.42 -17.76
CA THR A 282 -7.37 -9.00 -17.58
C THR A 282 -7.82 -8.52 -16.20
N TYR A 283 -9.05 -8.84 -15.83
CA TYR A 283 -9.63 -8.42 -14.55
C TYR A 283 -9.10 -9.20 -13.36
N TYR A 284 -8.58 -10.41 -13.55
CA TYR A 284 -7.83 -11.14 -12.52
C TYR A 284 -6.56 -10.40 -12.13
N SER A 285 -5.78 -9.93 -13.10
CA SER A 285 -4.57 -9.16 -12.80
C SER A 285 -4.88 -7.82 -12.13
N LYS A 286 -5.89 -7.09 -12.60
CA LYS A 286 -6.38 -5.87 -11.93
C LYS A 286 -6.86 -6.14 -10.51
N TRP A 287 -7.53 -7.28 -10.29
CA TRP A 287 -8.02 -7.69 -8.99
C TRP A 287 -6.86 -7.96 -8.02
N LEU A 288 -5.79 -8.62 -8.45
CA LEU A 288 -4.57 -8.78 -7.64
C LEU A 288 -3.95 -7.43 -7.25
N ASP A 289 -3.76 -6.54 -8.22
CA ASP A 289 -3.17 -5.21 -7.97
C ASP A 289 -4.05 -4.36 -7.06
N PHE A 290 -5.38 -4.44 -7.21
CA PHE A 290 -6.33 -3.81 -6.31
C PHE A 290 -6.14 -4.29 -4.86
N PHE A 291 -6.08 -5.61 -4.62
CA PHE A 291 -5.85 -6.16 -3.28
C PHE A 291 -4.49 -5.75 -2.74
N TYR A 292 -3.44 -5.92 -3.54
CA TYR A 292 -2.07 -5.61 -3.13
C TYR A 292 -1.91 -4.13 -2.76
N THR A 293 -2.44 -3.23 -3.61
CA THR A 293 -2.40 -1.78 -3.37
C THR A 293 -3.21 -1.41 -2.14
N THR A 294 -4.47 -1.85 -2.06
CA THR A 294 -5.39 -1.48 -0.98
C THR A 294 -4.83 -1.89 0.38
N LEU A 295 -4.30 -3.11 0.49
CA LEU A 295 -3.76 -3.63 1.74
C LEU A 295 -2.45 -2.93 2.15
N ASN A 296 -1.58 -2.59 1.20
CA ASN A 296 -0.32 -1.91 1.46
C ASN A 296 -0.49 -0.42 1.81
N LEU A 297 -1.59 0.21 1.41
CA LEU A 297 -1.90 1.60 1.79
C LEU A 297 -2.50 1.72 3.20
N ILE A 298 -2.96 0.61 3.80
CA ILE A 298 -3.51 0.60 5.15
C ILE A 298 -2.38 0.60 6.16
N ASN A 299 -2.52 1.44 7.18
CA ASN A 299 -1.57 1.53 8.28
C ASN A 299 -1.44 0.16 8.97
N PRO A 300 -0.22 -0.42 9.03
CA PRO A 300 0.00 -1.76 9.58
C PRO A 300 -0.52 -1.95 11.01
N LYS A 301 -0.67 -0.88 11.80
CA LYS A 301 -1.24 -0.95 13.15
C LYS A 301 -2.68 -1.47 13.18
N TYR A 302 -3.41 -1.37 12.07
CA TYR A 302 -4.79 -1.86 11.96
C TYR A 302 -4.87 -3.30 11.43
N LEU A 303 -3.75 -3.85 10.95
CA LEU A 303 -3.64 -5.19 10.35
C LEU A 303 -2.88 -6.19 11.24
N LYS A 304 -2.60 -5.82 12.50
CA LYS A 304 -1.91 -6.66 13.49
C LYS A 304 -2.89 -7.27 14.48
#